data_AF-A0A7S1NIJ2-F1
#
_entry.id   AF-A0A7S1NIJ2-F1
#
_cell.length_a   1.000
_cell.length_b   1.000
_cell.length_c   1.000
_cell.angle_alpha   90.00
_cell.angle_beta   90.00
_cell.angle_gamma   90.00
#
_symmetry.space_group_name_H-M   'P 1'
#
loop_
_entity.id
_entity.type
_entity.pdbx_description
1 polymer ?
#
loop_
_entity_poly.entity_id
_entity_poly.type
_entity_poly.pdbx_seq_one_letter_code
_entity_poly.pdbx_strand_id
1 'polypeptide(L)'
;SVPGMGMGSAAELVPINQAPHGGVLVAQVSTADPPTVTLRAQGWADDTSQALLYEFTYFNPQLGAWRALMADPAARNTLVVPAPLVTARTVCTFKVRVTDALGAAAAASTAAVILPVAPSTAEAEAIALELGLGDAPTA
;
A
#
# COMPACT_ATOMS: atom_id res chain seq x y z
N SER A 1 67.93 11.41 -15.56
CA SER A 1 66.96 10.68 -16.38
C SER A 1 65.64 10.59 -15.64
N VAL A 2 64.55 11.11 -16.19
CA VAL A 2 63.21 10.93 -15.64
C VAL A 2 62.31 10.38 -16.76
N PRO A 3 61.75 9.18 -16.58
CA PRO A 3 60.46 8.82 -17.13
C PRO A 3 59.51 8.53 -15.94
N GLY A 4 58.37 9.18 -15.72
CA GLY A 4 57.44 9.74 -16.68
C GLY A 4 56.60 8.62 -17.28
N MET A 5 55.60 8.12 -16.54
CA MET A 5 54.40 7.35 -16.97
C MET A 5 53.90 6.56 -15.75
N GLY A 6 52.65 6.57 -15.33
CA GLY A 6 51.43 7.20 -15.80
C GLY A 6 50.41 6.79 -14.75
N MET A 7 49.72 7.77 -14.16
CA MET A 7 48.64 7.51 -13.22
C MET A 7 47.52 6.82 -13.99
N GLY A 8 47.43 5.50 -13.86
CA GLY A 8 46.18 4.80 -14.15
C GLY A 8 45.18 5.22 -13.09
N SER A 9 44.49 6.34 -13.30
CA SER A 9 43.21 6.57 -12.62
C SER A 9 42.30 5.46 -13.09
N ALA A 10 42.17 4.40 -12.28
CA ALA A 10 41.00 3.57 -12.34
C ALA A 10 39.82 4.52 -12.16
N ALA A 11 39.05 4.74 -13.23
CA ALA A 11 37.79 5.44 -13.09
C ALA A 11 36.98 4.63 -12.09
N GLU A 12 36.84 5.15 -10.88
CA GLU A 12 35.92 4.60 -9.89
C GLU A 12 34.55 4.68 -10.54
N LEU A 13 34.02 3.52 -10.95
CA LEU A 13 32.66 3.43 -11.46
C LEU A 13 31.75 3.77 -10.28
N VAL A 14 31.39 5.04 -10.17
CA VAL A 14 30.33 5.46 -9.25
C VAL A 14 29.08 4.73 -9.71
N PRO A 15 28.48 3.87 -8.87
CA PRO A 15 27.25 3.18 -9.26
C PRO A 15 26.19 4.24 -9.57
N ILE A 16 25.56 4.12 -10.72
CA ILE A 16 24.48 5.02 -11.14
C ILE A 16 23.31 4.74 -10.19
N ASN A 17 22.90 5.76 -9.44
CA ASN A 17 21.69 5.71 -8.63
C ASN A 17 20.48 6.00 -9.51
N GLN A 18 19.85 4.96 -10.05
CA GLN A 18 18.72 5.06 -10.96
C GLN A 18 17.43 4.61 -10.27
N ALA A 19 16.40 5.45 -10.34
CA ALA A 19 15.11 5.12 -9.74
C ALA A 19 14.52 3.82 -10.33
N PRO A 20 13.80 3.04 -9.51
CA PRO A 20 13.05 1.88 -9.98
C PRO A 20 12.06 2.24 -11.09
N HIS A 21 11.84 1.35 -12.05
CA HIS A 21 10.99 1.63 -13.21
C HIS A 21 10.18 0.42 -13.68
N GLY A 22 9.30 0.62 -14.67
CA GLY A 22 8.49 -0.43 -15.30
C GLY A 22 7.30 -0.95 -14.48
N GLY A 23 7.14 -0.47 -13.25
CA GLY A 23 6.17 -1.04 -12.32
C GLY A 23 4.75 -0.46 -12.39
N VAL A 24 3.78 -1.29 -12.00
CA VAL A 24 2.36 -0.95 -11.87
C VAL A 24 1.88 -1.34 -10.47
N LEU A 25 0.89 -0.61 -9.95
CA LEU A 25 0.17 -0.97 -8.74
C LEU A 25 -1.22 -1.52 -9.09
N VAL A 26 -1.52 -2.72 -8.61
CA VAL A 26 -2.84 -3.35 -8.74
C VAL A 26 -3.48 -3.41 -7.35
N ALA A 27 -4.75 -3.03 -7.23
CA ALA A 27 -5.55 -3.20 -6.04
C ALA A 27 -6.70 -4.17 -6.31
N GLN A 28 -6.87 -5.17 -5.46
CA GLN A 28 -7.97 -6.13 -5.52
C GLN A 28 -8.74 -6.07 -4.21
N VAL A 29 -10.04 -5.82 -4.28
CA VAL A 29 -10.93 -5.74 -3.12
C VAL A 29 -11.62 -7.09 -2.96
N SER A 30 -11.56 -7.65 -1.76
CA SER A 30 -12.34 -8.81 -1.36
C SER A 30 -13.50 -8.36 -0.49
N THR A 31 -14.70 -8.83 -0.81
CA THR A 31 -15.92 -8.63 -0.02
C THR A 31 -16.19 -9.79 0.94
N ALA A 32 -15.16 -10.60 1.23
CA ALA A 32 -15.23 -11.54 2.35
C ALA A 32 -15.53 -10.80 3.66
N ASP A 33 -15.98 -11.52 4.68
CA ASP A 33 -16.17 -10.95 6.01
C ASP A 33 -15.04 -11.44 6.94
N PRO A 34 -14.10 -10.57 7.38
CA PRO A 34 -14.03 -9.13 7.11
C PRO A 34 -13.43 -8.79 5.72
N PRO A 35 -13.79 -7.64 5.12
CA PRO A 35 -13.32 -7.26 3.80
C PRO A 35 -11.86 -6.86 3.81
N THR A 36 -11.15 -7.17 2.73
CA THR A 36 -9.71 -6.91 2.59
C THR A 36 -9.39 -6.25 1.26
N VAL A 37 -8.25 -5.54 1.24
CA VAL A 37 -7.63 -5.03 0.01
C VAL A 37 -6.27 -5.68 -0.14
N THR A 38 -6.06 -6.34 -1.27
CA THR A 38 -4.75 -6.85 -1.69
C THR A 38 -4.13 -5.88 -2.68
N LEU A 39 -2.99 -5.30 -2.31
CA LEU A 39 -2.16 -4.44 -3.15
C LEU A 39 -0.99 -5.25 -3.70
N ARG A 40 -0.73 -5.14 -5.01
CA ARG A 40 0.38 -5.81 -5.68
C ARG A 40 1.14 -4.81 -6.54
N ALA A 41 2.39 -4.56 -6.18
CA ALA A 41 3.35 -3.84 -7.00
C ALA A 41 4.01 -4.84 -7.98
N GLN A 42 3.76 -4.71 -9.26
CA GLN A 42 4.17 -5.68 -10.30
C GLN A 42 5.10 -5.02 -11.31
N GLY A 43 6.10 -5.76 -11.80
CA GLY A 43 6.97 -5.30 -12.90
C GLY A 43 8.03 -4.25 -12.52
N TRP A 44 8.23 -3.99 -11.23
CA TRP A 44 9.28 -3.09 -10.78
C TRP A 44 10.66 -3.72 -10.98
N ALA A 45 11.53 -3.01 -11.68
CA ALA A 45 12.92 -3.37 -11.90
C ALA A 45 13.85 -2.23 -11.49
N ASP A 46 15.05 -2.62 -11.10
CA ASP A 46 16.19 -1.73 -10.92
C ASP A 46 17.41 -2.36 -11.63
N ASP A 47 18.10 -1.56 -12.42
CA ASP A 47 19.23 -1.99 -13.26
C ASP A 47 20.47 -2.31 -12.41
N THR A 48 20.48 -1.88 -11.14
CA THR A 48 21.59 -2.16 -10.22
C THR A 48 21.47 -3.49 -9.49
N SER A 49 20.42 -4.28 -9.75
CA SER A 49 20.13 -5.57 -9.09
C SER A 49 20.02 -5.47 -7.56
N GLN A 50 19.71 -4.27 -7.04
CA GLN A 50 19.52 -4.06 -5.61
C GLN A 50 18.11 -4.44 -5.16
N ALA A 51 17.97 -4.72 -3.87
CA ALA A 51 16.66 -4.96 -3.26
C ALA A 51 15.84 -3.67 -3.28
N LEU A 52 14.55 -3.79 -3.61
CA LEU A 52 13.60 -2.68 -3.63
C LEU A 52 12.78 -2.65 -2.34
N LEU A 53 12.65 -1.45 -1.78
CA LEU A 53 11.79 -1.12 -0.65
C LEU A 53 10.40 -0.68 -1.15
N TYR A 54 9.33 -1.21 -0.57
CA TYR A 54 7.95 -0.87 -0.93
C TYR A 54 7.19 -0.21 0.22
N GLU A 55 6.72 1.01 0.01
CA GLU A 55 5.90 1.76 0.96
C GLU A 55 4.51 1.97 0.37
N PHE A 56 3.48 1.43 1.03
CA PHE A 56 2.10 1.54 0.58
C PHE A 56 1.34 2.59 1.40
N THR A 57 0.60 3.46 0.71
CA THR A 57 -0.29 4.45 1.32
C THR A 57 -1.65 4.42 0.63
N TYR A 58 -2.68 4.90 1.31
CA TYR A 58 -3.99 5.13 0.70
C TYR A 58 -4.61 6.44 1.13
N PHE A 59 -5.55 6.91 0.33
CA PHE A 59 -6.38 8.07 0.60
C PHE A 59 -7.84 7.66 0.60
N ASN A 60 -8.52 7.93 1.72
CA ASN A 60 -9.97 7.86 1.84
C ASN A 60 -10.52 9.30 1.83
N PRO A 61 -11.31 9.71 0.81
CA PRO A 61 -11.86 11.06 0.72
C PRO A 61 -12.80 11.41 1.89
N GLN A 62 -13.40 10.43 2.56
CA GLN A 62 -14.24 10.67 3.74
C GLN A 62 -13.44 11.10 4.98
N LEU A 63 -12.15 10.72 5.06
CA LEU A 63 -11.25 11.08 6.15
C LEU A 63 -10.35 12.28 5.81
N GLY A 64 -10.25 12.64 4.52
CA GLY A 64 -9.50 13.81 4.06
C GLY A 64 -7.97 13.72 4.23
N ALA A 65 -7.40 12.55 4.54
CA ALA A 65 -5.97 12.40 4.78
C ALA A 65 -5.40 11.11 4.17
N TRP A 66 -4.14 11.18 3.73
CA TRP A 66 -3.35 10.00 3.39
C TRP A 66 -3.02 9.21 4.67
N ARG A 67 -2.99 7.89 4.54
CA ARG A 67 -2.68 6.94 5.59
C ARG A 67 -1.61 5.97 5.10
N ALA A 68 -0.60 5.71 5.91
CA ALA A 68 0.36 4.64 5.68
C ALA A 68 -0.30 3.28 5.96
N LEU A 69 -0.07 2.32 5.07
CA LEU A 69 -0.47 0.93 5.25
C LEU A 69 0.72 0.06 5.67
N MET A 70 1.90 0.36 5.12
CA MET A 70 3.14 -0.37 5.39
C MET A 70 4.35 0.49 5.06
N ALA A 71 5.37 0.40 5.92
CA ALA A 71 6.69 1.01 5.75
C ALA A 71 7.83 0.02 6.08
N ASP A 72 7.55 -1.30 6.02
CA ASP A 72 8.49 -2.33 6.43
C ASP A 72 9.57 -2.55 5.35
N PRO A 73 10.88 -2.51 5.68
CA PRO A 73 11.95 -2.84 4.75
C PRO A 73 12.03 -4.29 4.27
N ALA A 74 11.32 -5.21 4.92
CA ALA A 74 11.11 -6.58 4.44
C ALA A 74 9.84 -6.73 3.58
N ALA A 75 9.14 -5.62 3.27
CA ALA A 75 7.88 -5.65 2.56
C ALA A 75 8.04 -6.31 1.19
N ARG A 76 7.30 -7.39 1.01
CA ARG A 76 7.11 -8.04 -0.27
C ARG A 76 6.35 -7.08 -1.18
N ASN A 77 6.51 -7.23 -2.48
CA ASN A 77 5.75 -6.51 -3.50
C ASN A 77 4.21 -6.72 -3.42
N THR A 78 3.71 -7.44 -2.41
CA THR A 78 2.30 -7.72 -2.16
C THR A 78 1.96 -7.42 -0.70
N LEU A 79 0.88 -6.69 -0.48
CA LEU A 79 0.34 -6.32 0.83
C LEU A 79 -1.16 -6.66 0.91
N VAL A 80 -1.57 -7.33 1.99
CA VAL A 80 -2.99 -7.57 2.29
C VAL A 80 -3.34 -6.82 3.57
N VAL A 81 -4.35 -5.96 3.51
CA VAL A 81 -4.81 -5.13 4.64
C VAL A 81 -6.34 -5.19 4.76
N PRO A 82 -6.91 -4.90 5.93
CA PRO A 82 -8.35 -4.65 6.05
C PRO A 82 -8.79 -3.55 5.08
N ALA A 83 -9.97 -3.69 4.49
CA ALA A 83 -10.52 -2.65 3.64
C ALA A 83 -10.77 -1.36 4.46
N PRO A 84 -10.50 -0.17 3.89
CA PRO A 84 -10.82 1.08 4.57
C PRO A 84 -12.28 1.15 4.99
N LEU A 85 -12.54 1.58 6.22
CA LEU A 85 -13.91 1.79 6.69
C LEU A 85 -14.52 2.98 5.95
N VAL A 86 -15.67 2.77 5.33
CA VAL A 86 -16.42 3.81 4.59
C VAL A 86 -17.90 3.71 4.93
N THR A 87 -18.59 4.84 4.99
CA THR A 87 -20.04 4.92 5.28
C THR A 87 -20.91 4.92 4.03
N ALA A 88 -20.30 5.08 2.85
CA ALA A 88 -20.95 5.06 1.56
C ALA A 88 -19.98 4.51 0.50
N ARG A 89 -20.51 4.13 -0.68
CA ARG A 89 -19.69 3.71 -1.82
C ARG A 89 -18.63 4.80 -2.11
N THR A 90 -17.36 4.46 -1.92
CA THR A 90 -16.26 5.43 -1.94
C THR A 90 -15.14 4.94 -2.83
N VAL A 91 -14.60 5.84 -3.66
CA VAL A 91 -13.39 5.57 -4.43
C VAL A 91 -12.19 5.93 -3.55
N CYS A 92 -11.42 4.92 -3.16
CA CYS A 92 -10.17 5.10 -2.42
C CYS A 92 -9.00 5.02 -3.39
N THR A 93 -8.01 5.89 -3.22
CA THR A 93 -6.79 5.90 -4.03
C THR A 93 -5.67 5.26 -3.25
N PHE A 94 -4.98 4.29 -3.83
CA PHE A 94 -3.82 3.61 -3.28
C PHE A 94 -2.57 4.05 -4.03
N LYS A 95 -1.47 4.20 -3.31
CA LYS A 95 -0.16 4.55 -3.85
C LYS A 95 0.89 3.61 -3.30
N VAL A 96 1.87 3.30 -4.13
CA VAL A 96 3.10 2.64 -3.72
C VAL A 96 4.25 3.55 -4.07
N ARG A 97 5.17 3.74 -3.13
CA ARG A 97 6.50 4.32 -3.35
C ARG A 97 7.51 3.19 -3.30
N VAL A 98 8.33 3.07 -4.32
CA VAL A 98 9.35 2.04 -4.46
C VAL A 98 10.71 2.74 -4.44
N THR A 99 11.57 2.34 -3.51
CA THR A 99 12.90 2.96 -3.31
C THR A 99 13.98 1.90 -3.48
N ASP A 100 15.06 2.22 -4.17
CA ASP A 100 16.26 1.36 -4.19
C ASP A 100 17.12 1.55 -2.92
N ALA A 101 18.22 0.80 -2.82
CA ALA A 101 19.11 0.86 -1.66
C ALA A 101 19.98 2.13 -1.62
N LEU A 102 20.09 2.87 -2.72
CA LEU A 102 20.82 4.12 -2.84
C LEU A 102 19.92 5.35 -2.62
N GLY A 103 18.61 5.13 -2.44
CA GLY A 103 17.62 6.14 -2.09
C GLY A 103 16.86 6.76 -3.27
N ALA A 104 17.11 6.36 -4.53
CA ALA A 104 16.25 6.83 -5.61
C ALA A 104 14.90 6.09 -5.58
N ALA A 105 13.84 6.81 -5.98
CA ALA A 105 12.49 6.34 -5.79
C ALA A 105 11.58 6.66 -6.96
N ALA A 106 10.60 5.79 -7.12
CA ALA A 106 9.50 5.95 -8.07
C ALA A 106 8.18 5.61 -7.39
N ALA A 107 7.07 5.97 -8.02
CA ALA A 107 5.75 5.75 -7.46
C ALA A 107 4.73 5.34 -8.52
N ALA A 108 3.75 4.54 -8.10
CA ALA A 108 2.56 4.23 -8.89
C ALA A 108 1.30 4.37 -8.03
N SER A 109 0.16 4.60 -8.69
CA SER A 109 -1.13 4.76 -8.02
C SER A 109 -2.23 3.99 -8.74
N THR A 110 -3.22 3.54 -7.98
CA THR A 110 -4.44 2.92 -8.51
C THR A 110 -5.63 3.32 -7.65
N ALA A 111 -6.84 3.17 -8.18
CA ALA A 111 -8.07 3.46 -7.47
C ALA A 111 -8.91 2.20 -7.34
N ALA A 112 -9.55 2.01 -6.18
CA ALA A 112 -10.52 0.93 -5.99
C ALA A 112 -11.80 1.48 -5.34
N VAL A 113 -12.92 0.89 -5.72
CA VAL A 113 -14.22 1.20 -5.11
C VAL A 113 -14.37 0.34 -3.86
N ILE A 114 -14.54 0.98 -2.72
CA ILE A 114 -14.82 0.35 -1.43
C ILE A 114 -16.31 0.55 -1.12
N LEU A 115 -16.97 -0.53 -0.73
CA LEU A 115 -18.37 -0.52 -0.33
C LEU A 115 -18.48 -0.42 1.19
N PRO A 116 -19.54 0.21 1.73
CA PRO A 116 -19.78 0.21 3.16
C PRO A 116 -20.04 -1.22 3.64
N VAL A 117 -19.43 -1.57 4.77
CA VAL A 117 -19.74 -2.82 5.47
C VAL A 117 -21.01 -2.57 6.27
N ALA A 118 -22.02 -3.42 6.10
CA ALA A 118 -23.18 -3.38 6.99
C ALA A 118 -22.70 -3.68 8.42
N PRO A 119 -23.28 -3.05 9.46
CA PRO A 119 -23.00 -3.48 10.83
C PRO A 119 -23.27 -4.98 10.92
N SER A 120 -22.36 -5.72 11.56
CA SER A 120 -22.55 -7.16 11.72
C SER A 120 -23.85 -7.40 12.50
N THR A 121 -24.58 -8.48 12.20
CA THR A 121 -25.81 -8.84 12.93
C THR A 121 -25.56 -8.94 14.44
N ALA A 122 -24.35 -9.32 14.85
CA ALA A 122 -23.92 -9.34 16.25
C ALA A 122 -23.88 -7.94 16.90
N GLU A 123 -23.51 -6.89 16.17
CA GLU A 123 -23.59 -5.50 16.64
C GLU A 123 -25.02 -4.98 16.61
N ALA A 124 -25.83 -5.39 15.64
CA ALA A 124 -27.24 -5.03 15.57
C ALA A 124 -28.07 -5.63 16.72
N GLU A 125 -27.80 -6.89 17.12
CA GLU A 125 -28.45 -7.54 18.27
C GLU A 125 -28.00 -6.94 19.61
N ALA A 126 -26.73 -6.55 19.75
CA ALA A 126 -26.25 -5.86 20.96
C ALA A 126 -26.94 -4.50 21.15
N ILE A 127 -27.17 -3.75 20.06
CA ILE A 127 -27.92 -2.47 20.10
C ILE A 127 -29.42 -2.73 20.36
N ALA A 128 -30.00 -3.79 19.78
CA ALA A 128 -31.40 -4.15 20.01
C ALA A 128 -31.67 -4.56 21.47
N LEU A 129 -30.71 -5.23 22.12
CA LEU A 129 -30.79 -5.61 23.53
C LEU A 129 -30.61 -4.40 24.47
N GLU A 130 -29.71 -3.46 24.13
CA GLU A 130 -29.55 -2.20 24.90
C GLU A 130 -30.75 -1.24 24.78
N LEU A 131 -31.46 -1.24 23.65
CA LEU A 131 -32.65 -0.40 23.46
C LEU A 131 -33.95 -1.02 23.96
N GLY A 132 -33.90 -2.20 24.60
CA GLY A 132 -35.05 -2.77 25.31
C GLY A 132 -36.28 -3.03 24.45
N LEU A 133 -36.11 -3.34 23.15
CA LEU A 133 -37.21 -3.69 22.25
C LEU A 133 -37.58 -5.19 22.29
N GLY A 134 -37.06 -5.93 23.28
CA GLY A 134 -37.45 -7.31 23.57
C GLY A 134 -38.71 -7.36 24.45
N ASP A 135 -39.77 -7.93 23.89
CA ASP A 135 -41.03 -8.35 24.53
C ASP A 135 -42.05 -7.26 24.90
N ALA A 136 -42.99 -7.04 23.96
CA ALA A 136 -44.33 -6.56 24.31
C ALA A 136 -45.05 -7.65 25.14
N PRO A 137 -45.80 -7.29 26.20
CA PRO A 137 -46.48 -8.27 27.04
C PRO A 137 -47.56 -8.98 26.23
N THR A 138 -47.48 -10.31 26.15
CA THR A 138 -48.61 -11.14 25.71
C THR A 138 -49.66 -11.11 26.82
N ALA A 139 -50.87 -10.70 26.46
CA ALA A 139 -52.05 -10.62 27.32
C ALA A 139 -52.51 -12.00 27.84
#